data_AF-A0A7L0CFM7-F1
#
_entry.id   AF-A0A7L0CFM7-F1
#
_cell.length_a   1.000
_cell.length_b   1.000
_cell.length_c   1.000
_cell.angle_alpha   90.00
_cell.angle_beta   90.00
_cell.angle_gamma   90.00
#
_symmetry.space_group_name_H-M   'P 1'
#
loop_
_entity.id
_entity.type
_entity.pdbx_description
1 polymer ?
#
loop_
_entity_poly.entity_id
_entity_poly.type
_entity_poly.pdbx_seq_one_letter_code
_entity_poly.pdbx_strand_id
1 'polypeptide(L)'
;QMSSSPLSKKRRVSGSEPPTGSSRAPVSAVPPSVTPANVSGMAKNGGEAEIDEGLYSRQLYVLGHEAMKRMQTSNVLVSGLRGLGVEVAKNLVLGGVKSVTLHDPQPAAWPDLASQ
;
A
#
# COMPACT_ATOMS: atom_id res chain seq x y z
N GLN A 1 45.75 4.04 21.01
CA GLN A 1 44.68 3.05 21.24
C GLN A 1 43.71 3.11 20.06
N MET A 2 43.35 1.93 19.51
CA MET A 2 42.26 1.61 18.53
C MET A 2 42.26 2.43 17.21
N SER A 3 42.74 2.01 16.04
CA SER A 3 42.65 0.76 15.23
C SER A 3 41.23 0.31 14.86
N SER A 4 40.73 0.66 13.67
CA SER A 4 40.78 -0.20 12.45
C SER A 4 39.75 0.23 11.39
N SER A 5 40.19 0.21 10.13
CA SER A 5 39.42 0.45 8.89
C SER A 5 38.39 -0.66 8.60
N PRO A 6 37.36 -0.43 7.74
CA PRO A 6 36.23 -1.33 7.58
C PRO A 6 36.55 -2.56 6.70
N LEU A 7 36.02 -3.73 7.09
CA LEU A 7 36.27 -5.00 6.42
C LEU A 7 35.13 -5.36 5.44
N SER A 8 35.39 -5.22 4.14
CA SER A 8 34.57 -5.75 3.05
C SER A 8 34.98 -7.19 2.68
N LYS A 9 34.05 -8.17 2.75
CA LYS A 9 33.97 -9.47 2.00
C LYS A 9 32.99 -10.41 2.75
N LYS A 10 32.17 -11.28 2.14
CA LYS A 10 32.36 -12.10 0.94
C LYS A 10 31.03 -12.77 0.54
N ARG A 11 30.66 -12.68 -0.74
CA ARG A 11 29.63 -13.51 -1.40
C ARG A 11 30.22 -14.90 -1.65
N ARG A 12 29.55 -15.98 -1.20
CA ARG A 12 29.96 -17.37 -1.49
C ARG A 12 28.97 -17.98 -2.48
N VAL A 13 29.43 -18.15 -3.72
CA VAL A 13 28.84 -19.00 -4.76
C VAL A 13 29.82 -20.13 -4.99
N SER A 14 29.35 -21.38 -4.95
CA SER A 14 30.09 -22.54 -5.44
C SER A 14 29.07 -23.53 -6.02
N GLY A 15 29.09 -23.68 -7.34
CA GLY A 15 28.36 -24.72 -8.07
C GLY A 15 29.23 -25.94 -8.34
N SER A 16 28.57 -27.05 -8.64
CA SER A 16 29.09 -28.22 -9.38
C SER A 16 27.92 -29.12 -9.79
N GLU A 17 27.64 -29.26 -11.09
CA GLU A 17 26.91 -30.38 -11.73
C GLU A 17 27.94 -31.46 -12.19
N PRO A 18 27.62 -32.65 -12.80
CA PRO A 18 26.35 -33.33 -13.21
C PRO A 18 26.31 -34.83 -12.69
N PRO A 19 25.49 -35.85 -13.12
CA PRO A 19 24.81 -36.06 -14.42
C PRO A 19 23.38 -36.66 -14.45
N THR A 20 22.90 -36.69 -15.70
CA THR A 20 21.66 -37.20 -16.29
C THR A 20 21.25 -38.63 -15.88
N GLY A 21 19.96 -38.81 -15.59
CA GLY A 21 19.33 -40.12 -15.42
C GLY A 21 17.80 -40.02 -15.30
N SER A 22 17.11 -40.44 -16.37
CA SER A 22 15.65 -40.54 -16.48
C SER A 22 15.10 -41.69 -15.63
N SER A 23 14.08 -41.45 -14.78
CA SER A 23 12.88 -42.31 -14.70
C SER A 23 11.79 -41.71 -13.81
N ARG A 24 10.55 -41.99 -14.19
CA ARG A 24 9.26 -41.52 -13.66
C ARG A 24 8.76 -42.48 -12.57
N ALA A 25 8.32 -41.98 -11.41
CA ALA A 25 7.39 -42.68 -10.50
C ALA A 25 6.66 -41.68 -9.58
N PRO A 26 5.38 -41.90 -9.23
CA PRO A 26 4.54 -40.90 -8.56
C PRO A 26 4.70 -40.99 -7.04
N VAL A 27 4.82 -39.85 -6.37
CA VAL A 27 4.66 -39.75 -4.92
C VAL A 27 3.44 -38.90 -4.60
N SER A 28 2.42 -39.56 -4.05
CA SER A 28 1.26 -38.92 -3.44
C SER A 28 1.73 -38.12 -2.23
N ALA A 29 1.68 -36.80 -2.32
CA ALA A 29 1.98 -35.90 -1.21
C ALA A 29 0.80 -34.94 -0.98
N VAL A 30 0.15 -35.18 0.16
CA VAL A 30 -0.82 -34.39 0.94
C VAL A 30 -0.86 -32.88 0.59
N PRO A 31 -2.04 -32.27 0.36
CA PRO A 31 -2.14 -30.82 0.21
C PRO A 31 -1.87 -30.12 1.56
N PRO A 32 -1.11 -29.00 1.59
CA PRO A 32 -1.01 -28.20 2.81
C PRO A 32 -2.38 -27.59 3.10
N SER A 33 -2.86 -27.80 4.33
CA SER A 33 -4.04 -27.13 4.85
C SER A 33 -3.84 -25.62 4.74
N VAL A 34 -4.63 -24.96 3.90
CA VAL A 34 -4.71 -23.51 3.84
C VAL A 34 -5.35 -23.05 5.15
N THR A 35 -4.54 -22.60 6.10
CA THR A 35 -5.02 -21.82 7.23
C THR A 35 -5.66 -20.55 6.65
N PRO A 36 -6.94 -20.24 6.94
CA PRO A 36 -7.49 -18.97 6.52
C PRO A 36 -6.70 -17.89 7.25
N ALA A 37 -6.00 -17.06 6.47
CA ALA A 37 -5.43 -15.83 6.97
C ALA A 37 -6.56 -15.03 7.64
N ASN A 38 -6.30 -14.55 8.84
CA ASN A 38 -7.20 -13.71 9.62
C ASN A 38 -7.51 -12.43 8.80
N VAL A 39 -8.62 -12.41 8.08
CA VAL A 39 -9.15 -11.19 7.44
C VAL A 39 -9.86 -10.39 8.53
N SER A 40 -9.07 -9.81 9.43
CA SER A 40 -9.57 -8.87 10.43
C SER A 40 -9.60 -7.48 9.82
N GLY A 41 -10.80 -6.90 9.72
CA GLY A 41 -10.97 -5.45 9.74
C GLY A 41 -11.81 -4.85 8.62
N MET A 42 -13.11 -5.19 8.54
CA MET A 42 -14.07 -4.21 8.02
C MET A 42 -14.04 -2.98 8.94
N ALA A 43 -13.87 -1.79 8.37
CA ALA A 43 -13.81 -0.53 9.10
C ALA A 43 -15.01 -0.37 10.05
N LYS A 44 -14.73 -0.21 11.35
CA LYS A 44 -15.75 0.15 12.35
C LYS A 44 -16.10 1.63 12.17
N ASN A 45 -17.34 1.91 11.78
CA ASN A 45 -17.92 3.25 11.90
C ASN A 45 -18.37 3.47 13.35
N GLY A 46 -17.80 4.48 14.03
CA GLY A 46 -18.47 5.09 15.20
C GLY A 46 -17.68 5.29 16.50
N GLY A 47 -16.35 5.14 16.53
CA GLY A 47 -15.50 5.64 17.63
C GLY A 47 -14.55 6.72 17.11
N GLU A 48 -13.88 7.48 17.99
CA GLU A 48 -12.69 8.25 17.57
C GLU A 48 -11.80 7.30 16.76
N ALA A 49 -11.73 7.52 15.45
CA ALA A 49 -11.02 6.62 14.56
C ALA A 49 -9.55 6.72 14.92
N GLU A 50 -9.06 5.73 15.65
CA GLU A 50 -7.65 5.60 15.95
C GLU A 50 -6.89 5.57 14.62
N ILE A 51 -5.83 6.37 14.52
CA ILE A 51 -5.03 6.42 13.29
C ILE A 51 -4.33 5.07 13.16
N ASP A 52 -4.55 4.38 12.04
CA ASP A 52 -3.78 3.18 11.71
C ASP A 52 -2.32 3.58 11.42
N GLU A 53 -1.46 3.47 12.42
CA GLU A 53 -0.05 3.82 12.32
C GLU A 53 0.71 2.95 11.31
N GLY A 54 0.25 1.72 11.07
CA GLY A 54 0.84 0.84 10.05
C GLY A 54 0.62 1.41 8.66
N LEU A 55 -0.61 1.82 8.35
CA LEU A 55 -0.99 2.41 7.07
C LEU A 55 -0.41 3.82 6.88
N TYR A 56 -0.48 4.67 7.91
CA TYR A 56 -0.14 6.10 7.83
C TYR A 56 1.26 6.45 8.39
N SER A 57 2.11 5.47 8.69
CA SER A 57 3.43 5.65 9.33
C SER A 57 4.26 6.82 8.79
N ARG A 58 4.46 6.88 7.46
CA ARG A 58 5.25 7.96 6.84
C ARG A 58 4.57 9.32 6.90
N GLN A 59 3.24 9.33 6.84
CA GLN A 59 2.42 10.54 6.85
C GLN A 59 2.34 11.14 8.26
N LEU A 60 2.36 10.27 9.29
CA LEU A 60 2.42 10.64 10.71
C LEU A 60 3.67 11.48 11.01
N TYR A 61 4.82 11.15 10.44
CA TYR A 61 6.07 11.91 10.65
C TYR A 61 6.06 13.31 10.03
N VAL A 62 5.16 13.57 9.09
CA VAL A 62 5.06 14.87 8.39
C VAL A 62 3.99 15.74 9.03
N LEU A 63 2.79 15.17 9.27
CA LEU A 63 1.62 15.93 9.73
C LEU A 63 1.45 15.90 11.26
N GLY A 64 1.83 14.80 11.89
CA GLY A 64 1.54 14.53 13.30
C GLY A 64 0.10 14.06 13.56
N HIS A 65 -0.09 13.44 14.73
CA HIS A 65 -1.36 12.84 15.15
C HIS A 65 -2.52 13.83 15.20
N GLU A 66 -2.30 15.02 15.77
CA GLU A 66 -3.35 16.03 15.93
C GLU A 66 -3.88 16.56 14.59
N ALA A 67 -3.00 16.73 13.60
CA ALA A 67 -3.41 17.15 12.27
C ALA A 67 -4.22 16.06 11.57
N MET A 68 -3.76 14.80 11.63
CA MET A 68 -4.47 13.70 11.00
C MET A 68 -5.82 13.38 11.65
N LYS A 69 -5.97 13.51 12.98
CA LYS A 69 -7.28 13.41 13.64
C LYS A 69 -8.27 14.46 13.11
N ARG A 70 -7.81 15.70 12.90
CA ARG A 70 -8.65 16.75 12.29
C ARG A 70 -9.02 16.40 10.85
N MET A 71 -8.08 15.89 10.06
CA MET A 71 -8.35 15.44 8.69
C MET A 71 -9.41 14.31 8.66
N GLN A 72 -9.31 13.31 9.52
CA GLN A 72 -10.26 12.19 9.63
C GLN A 72 -11.68 12.59 10.01
N THR A 73 -11.90 13.82 10.48
CA THR A 73 -13.25 14.37 10.74
C THR A 73 -13.72 15.37 9.67
N SER A 74 -12.86 15.71 8.71
CA SER A 74 -13.12 16.71 7.68
C SER A 74 -13.81 16.11 6.45
N ASN A 75 -14.93 16.72 6.04
CA ASN A 75 -15.62 16.39 4.79
C ASN A 75 -15.19 17.36 3.69
N VAL A 76 -14.84 16.85 2.51
CA VAL A 76 -14.33 17.66 1.39
C VAL A 76 -15.22 17.47 0.16
N LEU A 77 -15.53 18.57 -0.54
CA LEU A 77 -16.17 18.55 -1.86
C LEU A 77 -15.12 18.88 -2.93
N VAL A 78 -15.02 18.04 -3.95
CA VAL A 78 -14.23 18.31 -5.17
C VAL A 78 -15.21 18.52 -6.32
N SER A 79 -15.23 19.73 -6.89
CA SER A 79 -16.08 20.09 -8.03
C SER A 79 -15.23 20.19 -9.31
N GLY A 80 -15.52 19.31 -10.27
CA GLY A 80 -14.75 19.05 -11.48
C GLY A 80 -13.77 17.90 -11.29
N LEU A 81 -13.81 16.91 -12.20
CA LEU A 81 -12.98 15.70 -12.16
C LEU A 81 -12.24 15.47 -13.48
N ARG A 82 -11.81 16.53 -14.16
CA ARG A 82 -10.73 16.41 -15.15
C ARG A 82 -9.41 16.07 -14.44
N GLY A 83 -8.29 15.96 -15.16
CA GLY A 83 -7.02 15.49 -14.59
C GLY A 83 -6.59 16.11 -13.27
N LEU A 84 -6.69 17.44 -13.13
CA LEU A 84 -6.40 18.10 -11.86
C LEU A 84 -7.34 17.65 -10.72
N GLY A 85 -8.64 17.58 -10.99
CA GLY A 85 -9.64 17.22 -10.00
C GLY A 85 -9.45 15.80 -9.47
N VAL A 86 -9.14 14.86 -10.37
CA VAL A 86 -8.86 13.46 -10.00
C VAL A 86 -7.55 13.34 -9.24
N GLU A 87 -6.48 14.04 -9.65
CA GLU A 87 -5.21 14.01 -8.93
C GLU A 87 -5.33 14.60 -7.51
N VAL A 88 -6.10 15.70 -7.35
CA VAL A 88 -6.43 16.25 -6.03
C VAL A 88 -7.25 15.25 -5.22
N ALA A 89 -8.30 14.67 -5.79
CA ALA A 89 -9.15 13.69 -5.10
C ALA A 89 -8.34 12.46 -4.65
N LYS A 90 -7.44 11.96 -5.50
CA LYS A 90 -6.52 10.86 -5.18
C LYS A 90 -5.67 11.21 -3.96
N ASN A 91 -5.06 12.40 -3.94
CA ASN A 91 -4.23 12.84 -2.81
C ASN A 91 -5.06 13.05 -1.53
N LEU A 92 -6.31 13.50 -1.62
CA LEU A 92 -7.21 13.64 -0.45
C LEU A 92 -7.63 12.29 0.13
N VAL A 93 -7.97 11.32 -0.73
CA VAL A 93 -8.36 9.97 -0.32
C VAL A 93 -7.18 9.25 0.34
N LEU A 94 -6.00 9.29 -0.29
CA LEU A 94 -4.76 8.80 0.33
C LEU A 94 -4.39 9.60 1.59
N GLY A 95 -4.82 10.86 1.64
CA GLY A 95 -4.70 11.76 2.79
C GLY A 95 -5.43 11.33 4.05
N GLY A 96 -6.44 10.45 3.94
CA GLY A 96 -7.20 9.98 5.10
C GLY A 96 -8.18 11.01 5.66
N VAL A 97 -8.92 11.71 4.80
CA VAL A 97 -10.05 12.56 5.22
C VAL A 97 -11.30 11.75 5.54
N LYS A 98 -12.30 12.33 6.24
CA LYS A 98 -13.55 11.64 6.58
C LYS A 98 -14.32 11.17 5.36
N SER A 99 -14.52 12.09 4.41
CA SER A 99 -15.25 11.82 3.18
C SER A 99 -14.82 12.80 2.09
N VAL A 100 -14.86 12.32 0.85
CA VAL A 100 -14.71 13.14 -0.35
C VAL A 100 -15.98 12.99 -1.16
N THR A 101 -16.70 14.10 -1.35
CA THR A 101 -17.85 14.18 -2.27
C THR A 101 -17.33 14.69 -3.60
N LEU A 102 -17.67 14.00 -4.69
CA LEU A 102 -17.23 14.36 -6.04
C LEU A 102 -18.42 14.92 -6.83
N HIS A 103 -18.20 16.05 -7.51
CA HIS A 103 -19.20 16.69 -8.35
C HIS A 103 -18.61 16.95 -9.74
N ASP A 104 -18.99 16.13 -10.72
CA ASP A 104 -18.70 16.39 -12.14
C ASP A 104 -19.92 16.00 -12.99
N PRO A 105 -20.75 16.98 -13.40
CA PRO A 105 -21.95 16.69 -14.18
C PRO A 105 -21.66 16.44 -15.66
N GLN A 106 -20.43 16.64 -16.14
CA GLN A 106 -20.08 16.52 -17.56
C GLN A 106 -19.78 15.07 -17.93
N PRO A 107 -20.28 14.55 -19.07
CA PRO A 107 -19.86 13.24 -19.58
C PRO A 107 -18.37 13.22 -19.90
N ALA A 108 -17.71 12.09 -19.63
CA ALA A 108 -16.33 11.88 -20.02
C ALA A 108 -16.17 11.93 -21.54
N ALA A 109 -15.10 12.59 -22.01
CA ALA A 109 -14.73 12.67 -23.41
C ALA A 109 -13.27 12.26 -23.63
N TRP A 110 -12.92 11.93 -24.87
CA TRP A 110 -11.55 11.52 -25.23
C TRP A 110 -10.44 12.46 -24.75
N PRO A 111 -10.56 13.80 -24.80
CA PRO A 111 -9.53 14.69 -24.29
C PRO A 111 -9.29 14.58 -22.79
N ASP A 112 -10.27 14.12 -22.00
CA ASP A 112 -10.12 14.03 -20.54
C ASP A 112 -9.09 12.95 -20.16
N LEU A 113 -8.96 11.88 -20.95
CA LEU A 113 -7.98 10.79 -20.76
C LEU A 113 -6.52 11.24 -20.86
N ALA A 114 -6.26 12.46 -21.35
CA ALA A 114 -4.89 12.99 -21.38
C ALA A 114 -4.30 13.17 -19.98
N SER A 115 -5.14 13.27 -18.94
CA SER A 115 -4.68 13.54 -17.57
C SER A 115 -5.60 13.06 -16.44
N GLN A 116 -6.83 12.59 -16.74
CA GLN A 116 -7.74 11.99 -15.76
C GLN A 116 -7.30 10.58 -15.37
#